data_AF-A0A3D0PWC0-F1
#
_entry.id   AF-A0A3D0PWC0-F1
#
_cell.length_a   1.000
_cell.length_b   1.000
_cell.length_c   1.000
_cell.angle_alpha   90.00
_cell.angle_beta   90.00
_cell.angle_gamma   90.00
#
_symmetry.space_group_name_H-M   'P 1'
#
loop_
_entity.id
_entity.type
_entity.pdbx_description
1 polymer ?
#
loop_
_entity_poly.entity_id
_entity_poly.type
_entity_poly.pdbx_seq_one_letter_code
_entity_poly.pdbx_strand_id
1 'polypeptide(L)'
;ADHRTFQISPYVDERTEQEIVELCANVRGVRWHPAFTDLIPADGGKAAGMQVMLDHYGWNRNDTIAFGDGGNDVDMLRFAGIGIAMGNATEEPKNAADYTTDTVDDNGIANALRHFGII
;
A
#
# COMPACT_ATOMS: atom_id res chain seq x y z
N ALA A 1 -19.63 13.77 0.89
CA ALA A 1 -19.26 15.18 1.06
C ALA A 1 -18.49 15.63 -0.17
N ASP A 2 -19.00 16.61 -0.92
CA ASP A 2 -18.41 17.08 -2.18
C ASP A 2 -17.26 18.07 -1.90
N HIS A 3 -16.13 17.51 -1.44
CA HIS A 3 -14.92 18.27 -1.17
C HIS A 3 -13.80 17.78 -2.08
N ARG A 4 -13.01 18.71 -2.61
CA ARG A 4 -11.92 18.39 -3.53
C ARG A 4 -10.79 17.75 -2.73
N THR A 5 -10.43 16.53 -3.10
CA THR A 5 -9.24 15.84 -2.61
C THR A 5 -8.03 16.26 -3.43
N PHE A 6 -6.91 16.52 -2.75
CA PHE A 6 -5.63 16.84 -3.38
C PHE A 6 -4.55 15.89 -2.88
N GLN A 7 -3.57 15.61 -3.74
CA GLN A 7 -2.33 14.93 -3.41
C GLN A 7 -1.18 15.87 -3.78
N ILE A 8 -0.13 15.90 -2.97
CA ILE A 8 1.09 16.67 -3.21
C ILE A 8 2.28 15.72 -3.11
N SER A 9 3.21 15.79 -4.05
CA SER A 9 4.39 14.91 -4.07
C SER A 9 5.69 15.73 -3.87
N PRO A 10 6.01 16.16 -2.64
CA PRO A 10 7.23 16.93 -2.40
C PRO A 10 8.48 16.05 -2.50
N TYR A 11 9.52 16.57 -3.17
CA TYR A 11 10.86 15.98 -3.23
C TYR A 11 11.65 16.39 -1.98
N VAL A 12 11.47 15.62 -0.92
CA VAL A 12 12.04 15.87 0.40
C VAL A 12 12.54 14.57 1.03
N ASP A 13 13.48 14.69 1.97
CA ASP A 13 13.94 13.57 2.79
C ASP A 13 12.93 13.21 3.90
N GLU A 14 13.16 12.09 4.59
CA GLU A 14 12.27 11.58 5.65
C GLU A 14 12.13 12.56 6.82
N ARG A 15 13.21 13.26 7.17
CA ARG A 15 13.20 14.26 8.23
C ARG A 15 12.27 15.42 7.90
N THR A 16 12.40 15.98 6.69
CA THR A 16 11.56 17.10 6.24
C THR A 16 10.10 16.65 6.05
N GLU A 17 9.88 15.40 5.60
CA GLU A 17 8.54 14.81 5.59
C GLU A 17 7.91 14.77 6.99
N GLN A 18 8.66 14.32 8.01
CA GLN A 18 8.19 14.32 9.40
C GLN A 18 7.83 15.73 9.86
N GLU A 19 8.69 16.73 9.59
CA GLU A 19 8.41 18.13 9.90
C GLU A 19 7.12 18.63 9.23
N ILE A 20 6.88 18.29 7.95
CA ILE A 20 5.65 18.69 7.24
C ILE A 20 4.40 18.03 7.85
N VAL A 21 4.47 16.73 8.14
CA VAL A 21 3.33 15.98 8.71
C VAL A 21 2.99 16.46 10.12
N GLU A 22 3.97 16.82 10.94
CA GLU A 22 3.74 17.42 12.26
C GLU A 22 3.03 18.77 12.20
N LEU A 23 3.23 19.54 11.12
CA LEU A 23 2.57 20.83 10.89
C LEU A 23 1.16 20.70 10.30
N CYS A 24 0.82 19.53 9.72
CA CYS A 24 -0.40 19.30 8.96
C CYS A 24 -1.18 18.08 9.50
N ALA A 25 -1.97 18.27 10.56
CA ALA A 25 -2.66 17.16 11.25
C ALA A 25 -3.64 16.32 10.39
N ASN A 26 -4.03 16.80 9.22
CA ASN A 26 -4.96 16.16 8.30
C ASN A 26 -4.29 15.50 7.09
N VAL A 27 -2.96 15.43 7.05
CA VAL A 27 -2.22 14.73 6.00
C VAL A 27 -1.33 13.64 6.57
N ARG A 28 -0.97 12.68 5.74
CA ARG A 28 0.07 11.70 6.03
C ARG A 28 0.98 11.51 4.82
N GLY A 29 2.23 11.18 5.08
CA GLY A 29 3.18 10.78 4.05
C GLY A 29 3.09 9.29 3.72
N VAL A 30 3.17 8.95 2.44
CA VAL A 30 3.27 7.56 1.96
C VAL A 30 4.49 7.42 1.05
N ARG A 31 5.67 7.36 1.67
CA ARG A 31 6.94 7.23 0.96
C ARG A 31 7.10 5.85 0.35
N TRP A 32 7.51 5.81 -0.91
CA TRP A 32 7.90 4.59 -1.61
C TRP A 32 9.21 4.73 -2.39
N HIS A 33 9.80 5.93 -2.39
CA HIS A 33 11.09 6.22 -2.99
C HIS A 33 11.93 7.12 -2.06
N PRO A 34 13.27 6.95 -1.98
CA PRO A 34 14.11 7.77 -1.10
C PRO A 34 14.06 9.27 -1.41
N ALA A 35 13.79 9.65 -2.66
CA ALA A 35 13.84 11.05 -3.10
C ALA A 35 12.57 11.87 -2.83
N PHE A 36 11.43 11.25 -2.55
CA PHE A 36 10.16 11.97 -2.40
C PHE A 36 9.11 11.15 -1.63
N THR A 37 8.06 11.83 -1.16
CA THR A 37 6.88 11.19 -0.55
C THR A 37 5.62 11.74 -1.21
N ASP A 38 4.53 10.98 -1.18
CA ASP A 38 3.20 11.50 -1.49
C ASP A 38 2.51 11.91 -0.17
N LEU A 39 2.07 13.16 -0.09
CA LEU A 39 1.21 13.65 0.97
C LEU A 39 -0.25 13.50 0.53
N ILE A 40 -0.98 12.68 1.28
CA ILE A 40 -2.39 12.36 1.06
C ILE A 40 -3.22 12.71 2.30
N PRO A 41 -4.56 12.79 2.22
CA PRO A 41 -5.40 12.90 3.41
C PRO A 41 -5.07 11.82 4.44
N ALA A 42 -5.06 12.19 5.73
CA ALA A 42 -4.69 11.28 6.82
C ALA A 42 -5.61 10.05 6.92
N ASP A 43 -6.86 10.15 6.45
CA ASP A 43 -7.85 9.08 6.38
C ASP A 43 -7.91 8.36 5.02
N GLY A 44 -7.02 8.73 4.10
CA GLY A 44 -6.92 8.15 2.76
C GLY A 44 -5.88 7.03 2.63
N GLY A 45 -5.70 6.57 1.39
CA GLY A 45 -4.68 5.58 1.02
C GLY A 45 -5.26 4.28 0.46
N LYS A 46 -4.37 3.36 0.09
CA LYS A 46 -4.75 2.12 -0.61
C LYS A 46 -5.69 1.23 0.20
N ALA A 47 -5.45 1.07 1.52
CA ALA A 47 -6.33 0.30 2.40
C ALA A 47 -7.74 0.90 2.50
N ALA A 48 -7.87 2.23 2.62
CA ALA A 48 -9.17 2.89 2.61
C ALA A 48 -9.90 2.71 1.27
N GLY A 49 -9.17 2.81 0.15
CA GLY A 49 -9.70 2.51 -1.18
C GLY A 49 -10.20 1.08 -1.33
N MET A 50 -9.46 0.09 -0.78
CA MET A 50 -9.90 -1.29 -0.75
C MET A 50 -11.20 -1.46 0.03
N GLN A 51 -11.32 -0.85 1.22
CA GLN A 51 -12.55 -0.93 2.02
C GLN A 51 -13.76 -0.42 1.22
N VAL A 52 -13.63 0.71 0.52
CA VAL A 52 -14.71 1.25 -0.32
C VAL A 52 -15.12 0.27 -1.42
N MET A 53 -14.15 -0.39 -2.05
CA MET A 53 -14.43 -1.40 -3.09
C MET A 53 -15.12 -2.64 -2.51
N LEU A 54 -14.71 -3.09 -1.32
CA LEU A 54 -15.33 -4.23 -0.64
C LEU A 54 -16.79 -3.94 -0.27
N ASP A 55 -17.04 -2.76 0.31
CA ASP A 55 -18.39 -2.32 0.67
C ASP A 55 -19.30 -2.25 -0.57
N HIS A 56 -18.76 -1.80 -1.72
CA HIS A 56 -19.51 -1.71 -2.96
C HIS A 56 -19.96 -3.08 -3.48
N TYR A 57 -19.12 -4.12 -3.38
CA TYR A 57 -19.44 -5.47 -3.84
C TYR A 57 -20.06 -6.37 -2.77
N GLY A 58 -20.19 -5.89 -1.53
CA GLY A 58 -20.66 -6.69 -0.40
C GLY A 58 -19.69 -7.81 -0.01
N TRP A 59 -18.40 -7.60 -0.26
CA TRP A 59 -17.33 -8.53 0.10
C TRP A 59 -16.69 -8.17 1.43
N ASN A 60 -16.01 -9.13 2.04
CA ASN A 60 -15.29 -8.94 3.28
C ASN A 60 -13.78 -8.94 3.03
N ARG A 61 -13.02 -8.45 4.02
CA ARG A 61 -11.55 -8.43 3.97
C ARG A 61 -10.95 -9.80 3.61
N ASN A 62 -11.47 -10.89 4.15
CA ASN A 62 -10.95 -12.24 3.95
C ASN A 62 -11.14 -12.73 2.50
N ASP A 63 -11.96 -12.05 1.70
CA ASP A 63 -12.14 -12.33 0.27
C ASP A 63 -11.05 -11.64 -0.61
N THR A 64 -10.01 -11.05 -0.01
CA THR A 64 -8.99 -10.28 -0.73
C THR A 64 -7.59 -10.87 -0.68
N ILE A 65 -6.90 -10.73 -1.82
CA ILE A 65 -5.44 -10.87 -1.93
C ILE A 65 -4.90 -9.55 -2.46
N ALA A 66 -3.90 -8.97 -1.80
CA ALA A 66 -3.20 -7.78 -2.25
C ALA A 66 -1.73 -8.08 -2.55
N PHE A 67 -1.22 -7.51 -3.64
CA PHE A 67 0.18 -7.60 -4.03
C PHE A 67 0.83 -6.23 -3.94
N GLY A 68 2.05 -6.15 -3.41
CA GLY A 68 2.75 -4.88 -3.23
C GLY A 68 4.27 -5.03 -3.16
N ASP A 69 4.97 -3.93 -3.38
CA ASP A 69 6.44 -3.91 -3.45
C ASP A 69 7.08 -2.65 -2.86
N GLY A 70 6.32 -1.56 -2.72
CA GLY A 70 6.77 -0.28 -2.17
C GLY A 70 6.18 0.04 -0.80
N GLY A 71 6.79 0.99 -0.08
CA GLY A 71 6.31 1.43 1.25
C GLY A 71 4.86 1.90 1.24
N ASN A 72 4.37 2.47 0.14
CA ASN A 72 2.97 2.87 -0.01
C ASN A 72 1.97 1.68 -0.10
N ASP A 73 2.44 0.44 -0.22
CA ASP A 73 1.64 -0.79 -0.18
C ASP A 73 1.49 -1.37 1.23
N VAL A 74 2.32 -0.97 2.19
CA VAL A 74 2.41 -1.60 3.53
C VAL A 74 1.06 -1.71 4.23
N ASP A 75 0.28 -0.61 4.25
CA ASP A 75 -1.03 -0.61 4.88
C ASP A 75 -2.03 -1.49 4.13
N MET A 76 -1.91 -1.56 2.80
CA MET A 76 -2.75 -2.39 1.95
C MET A 76 -2.48 -3.88 2.20
N LEU A 77 -1.20 -4.25 2.32
CA LEU A 77 -0.76 -5.62 2.60
C LEU A 77 -1.25 -6.08 3.97
N ARG A 78 -1.11 -5.24 5.01
CA ARG A 78 -1.67 -5.53 6.35
C ARG A 78 -3.19 -5.61 6.37
N PHE A 79 -3.84 -4.80 5.52
CA PHE A 79 -5.29 -4.75 5.45
C PHE A 79 -5.89 -5.92 4.68
N ALA A 80 -5.21 -6.50 3.68
CA ALA A 80 -5.78 -7.59 2.89
C ALA A 80 -6.07 -8.84 3.75
N GLY A 81 -6.91 -9.73 3.24
CA GLY A 81 -7.10 -11.07 3.79
C GLY A 81 -5.83 -11.90 3.67
N ILE A 82 -5.14 -11.74 2.53
CA ILE A 82 -3.78 -12.24 2.29
C ILE A 82 -2.96 -11.10 1.66
N GLY A 83 -1.97 -10.59 2.39
CA GLY A 83 -0.99 -9.65 1.87
C GLY A 83 0.22 -10.37 1.27
N ILE A 84 0.61 -10.03 0.05
CA ILE A 84 1.74 -10.64 -0.66
C ILE A 84 2.75 -9.58 -1.09
N ALA A 85 3.99 -9.70 -0.59
CA ALA A 85 5.10 -8.89 -1.06
C ALA A 85 5.76 -9.54 -2.29
N MET A 86 6.09 -8.73 -3.30
CA MET A 86 6.88 -9.19 -4.45
C MET A 86 8.34 -9.48 -4.04
N GLY A 87 9.03 -10.37 -4.75
CA GLY A 87 10.42 -10.71 -4.44
C GLY A 87 11.38 -9.51 -4.54
N ASN A 88 11.08 -8.59 -5.46
CA ASN A 88 11.80 -7.32 -5.64
C ASN A 88 11.37 -6.21 -4.67
N ALA A 89 10.45 -6.49 -3.73
CA ALA A 89 10.01 -5.50 -2.75
C ALA A 89 11.13 -5.08 -1.80
N THR A 90 10.99 -3.87 -1.27
CA THR A 90 11.80 -3.42 -0.13
C THR A 90 11.46 -4.21 1.15
N GLU A 91 12.27 -4.08 2.20
CA GLU A 91 12.07 -4.84 3.44
C GLU A 91 10.77 -4.50 4.15
N GLU A 92 10.32 -3.25 4.08
CA GLU A 92 9.12 -2.81 4.79
C GLU A 92 7.84 -3.53 4.31
N PRO A 93 7.54 -3.62 2.99
CA PRO A 93 6.44 -4.45 2.48
C PRO A 93 6.60 -5.95 2.78
N LYS A 94 7.82 -6.50 2.69
CA LYS A 94 8.08 -7.92 3.00
C LYS A 94 7.73 -8.26 4.44
N ASN A 95 8.09 -7.38 5.38
CA ASN A 95 7.76 -7.55 6.80
C ASN A 95 6.27 -7.34 7.11
N ALA A 96 5.54 -6.66 6.23
CA ALA A 96 4.11 -6.39 6.38
C ALA A 96 3.22 -7.47 5.74
N ALA A 97 3.76 -8.29 4.85
CA ALA A 97 3.03 -9.31 4.10
C ALA A 97 2.97 -10.66 4.83
N ASP A 98 1.93 -11.44 4.52
CA ASP A 98 1.77 -12.82 5.00
C ASP A 98 2.64 -13.81 4.20
N TYR A 99 2.96 -13.45 2.95
CA TYR A 99 3.77 -14.24 2.03
C TYR A 99 4.65 -13.35 1.16
N THR A 100 5.88 -13.79 0.88
CA THR A 100 6.73 -13.16 -0.13
C THR A 100 6.85 -14.10 -1.31
N THR A 101 6.50 -13.61 -2.50
CA THR A 101 6.59 -14.38 -3.75
C THR A 101 7.86 -14.05 -4.53
N ASP A 102 8.00 -14.60 -5.74
CA ASP A 102 9.14 -14.31 -6.62
C ASP A 102 9.11 -12.87 -7.14
N THR A 103 10.16 -12.47 -7.84
CA THR A 103 10.24 -11.14 -8.43
C THR A 103 9.19 -10.92 -9.52
N VAL A 104 8.95 -9.67 -9.89
CA VAL A 104 8.13 -9.33 -11.05
C VAL A 104 8.65 -9.98 -12.35
N ASP A 105 9.98 -10.10 -12.49
CA ASP A 105 10.63 -10.70 -13.68
C ASP A 105 10.51 -12.23 -13.72
N ASP A 106 10.20 -12.86 -12.58
CA ASP A 106 10.09 -14.31 -12.43
C ASP A 106 8.63 -14.79 -12.32
N ASN A 107 7.67 -13.99 -12.76
CA ASN A 107 6.23 -14.27 -12.70
C ASN A 107 5.65 -14.37 -11.28
N GLY A 108 6.17 -13.57 -10.33
CA GLY A 108 5.77 -13.63 -8.91
C GLY A 108 4.26 -13.63 -8.67
N ILE A 109 3.49 -12.79 -9.36
CA ILE A 109 2.02 -12.78 -9.22
C ILE A 109 1.42 -14.15 -9.59
N ALA A 110 1.81 -14.73 -10.73
CA ALA A 110 1.28 -16.02 -11.17
C ALA A 110 1.71 -17.15 -10.23
N ASN A 111 2.94 -17.13 -9.72
CA ASN A 111 3.46 -18.15 -8.81
C ASN A 111 2.73 -18.11 -7.47
N ALA A 112 2.49 -16.91 -6.93
CA ALA A 112 1.66 -16.73 -5.75
C ALA A 112 0.22 -17.20 -5.96
N LEU A 113 -0.43 -16.84 -7.07
CA LEU A 113 -1.80 -17.28 -7.35
C LEU A 113 -1.90 -18.81 -7.45
N ARG A 114 -0.91 -19.50 -8.03
CA ARG A 114 -0.82 -20.97 -8.00
C ARG A 114 -0.59 -21.51 -6.60
N HIS A 115 0.28 -20.87 -5.80
CA HIS A 115 0.56 -21.27 -4.42
C HIS A 115 -0.72 -21.28 -3.55
N PHE A 116 -1.58 -20.27 -3.73
CA PHE A 116 -2.85 -20.17 -3.02
C PHE A 116 -4.02 -20.88 -3.73
N GLY A 117 -3.78 -21.60 -4.84
CA GLY A 117 -4.79 -22.37 -5.55
C GLY A 117 -5.88 -21.54 -6.22
N ILE A 118 -5.57 -20.29 -6.60
CA ILE A 118 -6.49 -19.39 -7.31
C ILE A 118 -6.53 -19.69 -8.81
N ILE A 119 -5.39 -20.14 -9.39
CA ILE A 119 -5.24 -20.55 -10.80
C ILE A 119 -4.54 -21.89 -10.94
#